data_AF-A0A9Q0Q1E4-F1
#
_entry.id   AF-A0A9Q0Q1E4-F1
#
_cell.length_a   1.000
_cell.length_b   1.000
_cell.length_c   1.000
_cell.angle_alpha   90.00
_cell.angle_beta   90.00
_cell.angle_gamma   90.00
#
_symmetry.space_group_name_H-M   'P 1'
#
loop_
_entity.id
_entity.type
_entity.pdbx_description
1 polymer ?
#
loop_
_entity_poly.entity_id
_entity_poly.type
_entity_poly.pdbx_seq_one_letter_code
_entity_poly.pdbx_strand_id
1 'polypeptide(L)'
;MAMPPAAAGTRTLARLPRSSDPPSMVTAITSCLQTLNPRNPNPKHINSTHLNQFSPHLDSNIVIEVIKEQQPNPHQALFFFNWASNLNPNPNNYSHNHRCYVAIIDLLLSHSLFPIAQKPP
;
A
#
# COMPACT_ATOMS: atom_id res chain seq x y z
N MET A 1 -14.15 1.30 56.14
CA MET A 1 -13.15 0.54 55.36
C MET A 1 -13.86 -0.22 54.26
N ALA A 2 -13.62 0.12 52.98
CA ALA A 2 -13.59 -0.80 51.83
C ALA A 2 -13.47 0.02 50.52
N MET A 3 -12.71 -0.54 49.57
CA MET A 3 -12.09 0.02 48.36
C MET A 3 -13.00 0.60 47.26
N PRO A 4 -12.43 1.40 46.33
CA PRO A 4 -13.06 1.79 45.06
C PRO A 4 -12.87 0.71 43.96
N PRO A 5 -13.79 0.58 42.98
CA PRO A 5 -13.53 -0.27 41.81
C PRO A 5 -12.89 0.50 40.65
N ALA A 6 -11.67 0.05 40.34
CA ALA A 6 -11.01 -0.12 39.04
C ALA A 6 -11.38 0.77 37.84
N ALA A 7 -10.36 1.49 37.37
CA ALA A 7 -10.26 2.07 36.04
C ALA A 7 -10.41 0.98 34.96
N ALA A 8 -11.52 1.01 34.23
CA ALA A 8 -11.68 0.27 32.99
C ALA A 8 -11.00 1.05 31.86
N GLY A 9 -9.70 0.78 31.66
CA GLY A 9 -8.95 1.16 30.47
C GLY A 9 -9.52 0.43 29.25
N THR A 10 -10.59 0.96 28.68
CA THR A 10 -11.04 0.59 27.35
C THR A 10 -10.08 1.21 26.35
N ARG A 11 -9.14 0.40 25.87
CA ARG A 11 -8.37 0.69 24.66
C ARG A 11 -9.35 0.65 23.49
N THR A 12 -10.08 1.74 23.31
CA THR A 12 -10.95 1.96 22.17
C THR A 12 -10.06 1.92 20.93
N LEU A 13 -10.20 0.83 20.18
CA LEU A 13 -9.65 0.69 18.83
C LEU A 13 -9.88 2.00 18.09
N ALA A 14 -8.77 2.61 17.67
CA ALA A 14 -8.75 3.85 16.93
C ALA A 14 -9.84 3.80 15.85
N ARG A 15 -10.73 4.79 15.89
CA ARG A 15 -11.67 5.06 14.80
C ARG A 15 -10.90 4.93 13.49
N LEU A 16 -11.26 3.94 12.67
CA LEU A 16 -10.96 3.97 11.26
C LEU A 16 -11.41 5.33 10.72
N PRO A 17 -10.53 6.11 10.06
CA PRO A 17 -10.95 7.33 9.42
C PRO A 17 -11.99 6.94 8.39
N ARG A 18 -13.23 7.30 8.68
CA ARG A 18 -14.33 7.29 7.72
C ARG A 18 -14.09 8.49 6.80
N SER A 19 -13.04 8.42 5.99
CA SER A 19 -12.65 9.49 5.09
C SER A 19 -12.85 9.00 3.67
N SER A 20 -13.93 9.46 3.06
CA SER A 20 -14.17 9.43 1.62
C SER A 20 -13.23 10.37 0.85
N ASP A 21 -12.19 10.89 1.50
CA ASP A 21 -11.24 11.85 0.97
C ASP A 21 -10.02 11.11 0.38
N PRO A 22 -9.71 11.30 -0.91
CA PRO A 22 -8.54 10.70 -1.56
C PRO A 22 -7.20 10.91 -0.83
N PRO A 23 -6.83 12.12 -0.34
CA PRO A 23 -5.51 12.35 0.25
C PRO A 23 -5.30 11.65 1.60
N SER A 24 -6.36 11.50 2.41
CA SER A 24 -6.28 10.75 3.67
C SER A 24 -6.16 9.24 3.42
N MET A 25 -6.76 8.74 2.34
CA MET A 25 -6.63 7.35 1.94
C MET A 25 -5.25 7.03 1.38
N VAL A 26 -4.67 7.90 0.55
CA VAL A 26 -3.29 7.76 0.07
C VAL A 26 -2.32 7.69 1.25
N THR A 27 -2.47 8.59 2.23
CA THR A 27 -1.63 8.60 3.45
C THR A 27 -1.78 7.29 4.24
N ALA A 28 -3.00 6.78 4.39
CA ALA A 28 -3.27 5.53 5.11
C ALA A 28 -2.67 4.31 4.39
N ILE A 29 -2.78 4.24 3.06
CA ILE A 29 -2.19 3.17 2.24
C ILE A 29 -0.66 3.24 2.34
N THR A 30 -0.07 4.43 2.16
CA THR A 30 1.39 4.64 2.26
C THR A 30 1.92 4.24 3.64
N SER A 31 1.21 4.60 4.72
CA SER A 31 1.58 4.18 6.08
C SER A 31 1.51 2.66 6.24
N CYS A 32 0.49 2.00 5.68
CA CYS A 32 0.42 0.54 5.66
C CYS A 32 1.61 -0.07 4.92
N LEU A 33 1.95 0.45 3.73
CA LEU A 33 3.09 -0.03 2.94
C LEU A 33 4.41 0.13 3.68
N GLN A 34 4.62 1.22 4.42
CA GLN A 34 5.81 1.43 5.24
C GLN A 34 5.96 0.42 6.38
N THR A 35 4.85 -0.05 6.96
CA THR A 35 4.90 -1.12 7.98
C THR A 35 5.24 -2.50 7.40
N LEU A 36 5.11 -2.67 6.08
CA LEU A 36 5.51 -3.88 5.37
C LEU A 36 7.01 -3.81 5.07
N ASN A 37 7.79 -4.48 5.92
CA ASN A 37 9.24 -4.43 5.92
C ASN A 37 9.83 -4.94 4.57
N PRO A 38 10.51 -4.08 3.77
CA PRO A 38 10.93 -4.39 2.40
C PRO A 38 12.14 -5.34 2.29
N ARG A 39 12.80 -5.67 3.40
CA ARG A 39 14.01 -6.51 3.43
C ARG A 39 13.74 -8.02 3.52
N ASN A 40 12.50 -8.41 3.83
CA ASN A 40 12.11 -9.80 3.85
C ASN A 40 11.02 -10.03 2.79
N PRO A 41 11.38 -10.43 1.56
CA PRO A 41 10.42 -10.65 0.47
C PRO A 41 9.52 -11.86 0.70
N ASN A 42 9.51 -12.48 1.89
CA ASN A 42 8.73 -13.67 2.17
C ASN A 42 7.22 -13.33 2.13
N PRO A 43 6.50 -13.69 1.05
CA PRO A 43 5.13 -13.23 0.81
C PRO A 43 4.16 -13.78 1.87
N LYS A 44 4.58 -14.81 2.61
CA LYS A 44 3.80 -15.50 3.63
C LYS A 44 3.60 -14.70 4.92
N HIS A 45 4.37 -13.63 5.13
CA HIS A 45 4.28 -12.79 6.34
C HIS A 45 3.77 -11.37 6.08
N ILE A 46 3.52 -11.02 4.83
CA ILE A 46 2.93 -9.73 4.49
C ILE A 46 1.42 -9.85 4.69
N ASN A 47 0.94 -9.36 5.83
CA ASN A 47 -0.49 -9.36 6.15
C ASN A 47 -1.21 -8.31 5.29
N SER A 48 -1.47 -8.64 4.02
CA SER A 48 -2.21 -7.79 3.06
C SER A 48 -3.66 -7.53 3.46
N THR A 49 -4.14 -8.15 4.54
CA THR A 49 -5.47 -7.92 5.13
C THR A 49 -5.72 -6.45 5.44
N HIS A 50 -4.69 -5.70 5.83
CA HIS A 50 -4.80 -4.25 6.06
C HIS A 50 -4.98 -3.45 4.76
N LEU A 51 -4.53 -3.97 3.62
CA LEU A 51 -4.76 -3.33 2.32
C LEU A 51 -6.17 -3.64 1.80
N ASN A 52 -6.71 -4.82 2.12
CA ASN A 52 -8.03 -5.26 1.69
C ASN A 52 -9.18 -4.34 2.11
N GLN A 53 -9.02 -3.54 3.16
CA GLN A 53 -10.01 -2.53 3.53
C GLN A 53 -10.11 -1.36 2.52
N PHE A 54 -9.05 -1.10 1.76
CA PHE A 54 -9.01 -0.03 0.76
C PHE A 54 -9.47 -0.50 -0.63
N SER A 55 -9.53 -1.81 -0.85
CA SER A 55 -9.93 -2.45 -2.11
C SER A 55 -11.23 -1.89 -2.73
N PRO A 56 -12.33 -1.68 -1.97
CA PRO A 56 -13.57 -1.12 -2.50
C PRO A 56 -13.45 0.33 -2.98
N HIS A 57 -12.41 1.03 -2.55
CA HIS A 57 -12.21 2.46 -2.76
C HIS A 57 -11.07 2.75 -3.75
N LEU A 58 -10.43 1.72 -4.30
CA LEU A 58 -9.36 1.91 -5.28
C LEU A 58 -9.89 2.54 -6.56
N ASP A 59 -9.28 3.66 -6.91
CA ASP A 59 -9.40 4.31 -8.21
C ASP A 59 -7.99 4.57 -8.78
N SER A 60 -7.92 4.82 -10.07
CA SER A 60 -6.63 5.02 -10.73
C SER A 60 -5.86 6.24 -10.22
N ASN A 61 -6.53 7.29 -9.74
CA ASN A 61 -5.86 8.44 -9.16
C ASN A 61 -5.22 8.10 -7.82
N ILE A 62 -5.92 7.41 -6.92
CA ILE A 62 -5.33 6.90 -5.67
C ILE A 62 -4.13 5.99 -5.96
N VAL A 63 -4.26 5.07 -6.92
CA VAL A 63 -3.17 4.15 -7.27
C VAL A 63 -1.94 4.92 -7.75
N ILE A 64 -2.12 5.90 -8.64
CA ILE A 64 -1.02 6.75 -9.13
C ILE A 64 -0.37 7.55 -8.01
N GLU A 65 -1.17 8.11 -7.10
CA GLU A 65 -0.67 8.93 -6.01
C GLU A 65 0.10 8.09 -4.99
N VAL A 66 -0.41 6.91 -4.62
CA VAL A 66 0.33 5.95 -3.78
C VAL A 66 1.64 5.54 -4.44
N ILE A 67 1.68 5.25 -5.74
CA ILE A 67 2.93 4.92 -6.46
C ILE A 67 3.95 6.06 -6.36
N LYS A 68 3.51 7.30 -6.52
CA LYS A 68 4.37 8.48 -6.40
C LYS A 68 4.91 8.67 -4.99
N GLU A 69 4.09 8.44 -3.97
CA GLU A 69 4.51 8.50 -2.56
C GLU A 69 5.53 7.40 -2.20
N GLN A 70 5.55 6.30 -2.95
CA GLN A 70 6.54 5.23 -2.81
C GLN A 70 7.86 5.52 -3.55
N GLN A 71 8.14 6.77 -3.95
CA GLN A 71 9.43 7.15 -4.55
C GLN A 71 10.66 6.71 -3.75
N PRO A 72 10.69 6.76 -2.40
CA PRO A 72 11.86 6.26 -1.66
C PRO A 72 12.10 4.74 -1.80
N ASN A 73 11.07 3.96 -2.18
CA ASN A 73 11.14 2.51 -2.20
C ASN A 73 10.29 1.89 -3.34
N PRO A 74 10.87 1.69 -4.52
CA PRO A 74 10.16 1.12 -5.67
C PRO A 74 9.66 -0.31 -5.45
N HIS A 75 10.24 -1.08 -4.51
CA HIS A 75 9.76 -2.43 -4.20
C HIS A 75 8.41 -2.40 -3.46
N GLN A 76 8.17 -1.40 -2.61
CA GLN A 76 6.87 -1.21 -1.97
C GLN A 76 5.80 -0.80 -2.97
N ALA A 77 6.16 0.06 -3.94
CA ALA A 77 5.28 0.42 -5.05
C ALA A 77 4.89 -0.81 -5.89
N LEU A 78 5.86 -1.66 -6.24
CA LEU A 78 5.61 -2.90 -6.99
C LEU A 78 4.71 -3.87 -6.23
N PHE A 79 4.94 -4.04 -4.93
CA PHE A 79 4.11 -4.87 -4.09
C PHE A 79 2.66 -4.37 -4.09
N PHE A 80 2.46 -3.07 -3.86
CA PHE A 80 1.14 -2.45 -3.90
C PHE A 80 0.48 -2.59 -5.27
N PHE A 81 1.22 -2.32 -6.34
CA PHE A 81 0.75 -2.42 -7.72
C PHE A 81 0.23 -3.83 -8.04
N ASN A 82 0.99 -4.85 -7.66
CA ASN A 82 0.59 -6.25 -7.84
C ASN A 82 -0.61 -6.62 -6.95
N TRP A 83 -0.62 -6.21 -5.68
CA TRP A 83 -1.75 -6.43 -4.77
C TRP A 83 -3.06 -5.85 -5.35
N ALA A 84 -3.01 -4.62 -5.89
CA ALA A 84 -4.17 -3.93 -6.41
C ALA A 84 -4.85 -4.65 -7.58
N SER A 85 -4.12 -5.41 -8.41
CA SER A 85 -4.69 -6.14 -9.55
C SER A 85 -4.94 -7.63 -9.33
N ASN A 86 -4.61 -8.17 -8.16
CA ASN A 86 -4.72 -9.61 -7.90
C ASN A 86 -6.05 -9.97 -7.23
N LEU A 87 -6.90 -10.76 -7.90
CA LEU A 87 -8.20 -11.27 -7.38
C LEU A 87 -8.12 -11.94 -6.00
N ASN A 88 -6.97 -12.56 -5.70
CA ASN A 88 -6.57 -12.99 -4.38
C ASN A 88 -5.21 -12.35 -4.12
N PRO A 89 -5.08 -11.29 -3.30
CA PRO A 89 -5.93 -10.95 -2.15
C PRO A 89 -6.92 -9.77 -2.29
N ASN A 90 -7.08 -9.12 -3.46
CA ASN A 90 -8.01 -7.99 -3.66
C ASN A 90 -9.42 -8.45 -4.11
N PRO A 91 -10.45 -8.37 -3.24
CA PRO A 91 -11.80 -8.85 -3.55
C PRO A 91 -12.57 -8.02 -4.60
N ASN A 92 -12.10 -6.81 -4.95
CA ASN A 92 -12.80 -5.89 -5.85
C ASN A 92 -12.29 -5.95 -7.30
N ASN A 93 -11.33 -6.84 -7.62
CA ASN A 93 -10.79 -7.04 -8.97
C ASN A 93 -10.43 -5.72 -9.70
N TYR A 94 -9.78 -4.79 -9.01
CA TYR A 94 -9.40 -3.52 -9.61
C TYR A 94 -8.44 -3.76 -10.79
N SER A 95 -8.72 -3.13 -11.94
CA SER A 95 -7.87 -3.23 -13.12
C SER A 95 -7.09 -1.94 -13.31
N HIS A 96 -5.78 -2.05 -13.46
CA HIS A 96 -4.92 -0.93 -13.81
C HIS A 96 -5.29 -0.35 -15.17
N ASN A 97 -5.27 0.98 -15.29
CA ASN A 97 -5.35 1.65 -16.58
C ASN A 97 -3.94 2.04 -17.07
N HIS A 98 -3.86 2.55 -18.30
CA HIS A 98 -2.60 3.00 -18.90
C HIS A 98 -1.81 3.97 -18.01
N ARG A 99 -2.48 4.90 -17.31
CA ARG A 99 -1.81 5.89 -16.44
C ARG A 99 -1.15 5.24 -15.23
N CYS A 100 -1.74 4.16 -14.68
CA CYS A 100 -1.12 3.38 -13.61
C CYS A 100 0.17 2.69 -14.08
N TYR A 101 0.17 2.12 -15.30
CA TYR A 101 1.37 1.51 -15.89
C TYR A 101 2.48 2.52 -16.16
N VAL A 102 2.15 3.70 -16.70
CA VAL A 102 3.13 4.78 -16.88
C VAL A 102 3.76 5.18 -15.55
N ALA A 103 2.94 5.39 -14.51
CA ALA A 103 3.43 5.79 -13.18
C ALA A 103 4.40 4.77 -12.56
N ILE A 104 4.10 3.47 -12.65
CA ILE A 104 4.99 2.43 -12.11
C ILE A 104 6.27 2.31 -12.95
N ILE A 105 6.18 2.38 -14.29
CA ILE A 105 7.36 2.30 -15.17
C ILE A 105 8.29 3.48 -14.92
N ASP A 106 7.77 4.71 -14.84
CA ASP A 106 8.55 5.91 -14.55
C ASP A 106 9.29 5.78 -13.22
N LEU A 107 8.61 5.27 -12.18
CA LEU A 107 9.22 5.00 -10.89
C LEU A 107 10.36 3.98 -11.01
N LEU A 108 10.14 2.84 -11.66
CA LEU A 108 11.17 1.81 -11.83
C LEU A 108 12.38 2.31 -12.63
N LEU A 109 12.15 3.11 -13.67
CA LEU A 109 13.20 3.73 -14.48
C LEU A 109 14.03 4.72 -13.65
N SER A 110 13.39 5.57 -12.85
CA SER A 110 14.11 6.53 -11.98
C SER A 110 15.03 5.86 -10.96
N HIS A 111 14.72 4.62 -10.56
CA HIS A 111 15.55 3.81 -9.66
C HIS A 111 16.53 2.87 -10.37
N SER A 112 16.65 2.95 -11.71
CA SER A 112 17.50 2.07 -12.52
C SER A 112 17.27 0.57 -12.24
N LEU A 113 16.02 0.20 -11.92
CA LEU A 113 15.66 -1.21 -11.65
C LEU A 113 15.53 -2.05 -12.93
N PHE A 114 15.67 -1.42 -14.08
CA PHE A 114 15.89 -2.12 -15.34
C PHE A 114 17.40 -2.22 -15.58
N PRO A 115 17.94 -3.43 -15.80
CA PRO A 115 19.27 -3.56 -16.36
C PRO A 115 19.24 -2.89 -17.72
N ILE A 116 19.92 -1.74 -17.85
CA ILE A 116 20.25 -1.20 -19.16
C ILE A 116 21.15 -2.28 -19.76
N ALA A 117 20.67 -2.96 -20.80
CA ALA A 117 21.44 -3.99 -21.48
C ALA A 117 22.77 -3.37 -21.91
N GLN A 118 23.84 -3.68 -21.17
CA GLN A 118 25.18 -3.28 -21.57
C GLN A 118 25.49 -4.06 -22.85
N LYS A 119 25.65 -3.30 -23.94
CA LYS A 119 26.07 -3.83 -25.23
C LYS A 119 27.36 -4.64 -25.01
N PRO A 120 27.41 -5.92 -25.41
CA PRO A 120 28.60 -6.73 -25.21
C PRO A 120 29.77 -6.18 -26.06
N PRO A 121 31.03 -6.37 -25.59
CA PRO A 121 32.23 -5.85 -26.23
C PRO A 121 32.48 -6.43 -27.63
#